data_AF-A0A015T1Z6-F1
#
_entry.id   AF-A0A015T1Z6-F1
#
_cell.length_a   1.000
_cell.length_b   1.000
_cell.length_c   1.000
_cell.angle_alpha   90.00
_cell.angle_beta   90.00
_cell.angle_gamma   90.00
#
_symmetry.space_group_name_H-M   'P 1'
#
loop_
_entity.id
_entity.type
_entity.pdbx_description
1 polymer ?
#
loop_
_entity_poly.entity_id
_entity_poly.type
_entity_poly.pdbx_seq_one_letter_code
_entity_poly.pdbx_strand_id
1 'polypeptide(L)' 'GKLDASDLLIDVAQRDLYSKGGIHIEKNVWIGEGACIMPGVTIGANSVIGANSVVTKDIPQNCIAAGVPCKVIRKIDY' A
#
# COMPACT_ATOMS: atom_id res chain seq x y z
N GLY A 1 -2.71 -7.32 12.61
CA GLY A 1 -3.40 -8.06 13.67
C GLY A 1 -4.83 -7.62 13.70
N LYS A 2 -5.67 -8.42 14.34
CA LYS A 2 -6.92 -7.87 14.87
C LYS A 2 -6.48 -6.86 15.95
N LEU A 3 -7.15 -5.72 16.04
CA LEU A 3 -6.78 -4.65 16.99
C LEU A 3 -7.52 -4.87 18.32
N ASP A 4 -7.55 -6.12 18.79
CA ASP A 4 -8.21 -6.53 20.01
C ASP A 4 -7.22 -6.67 21.16
N ALA A 5 -7.66 -6.34 22.38
CA ALA A 5 -6.81 -6.37 23.57
C ALA A 5 -6.26 -7.78 23.88
N SER A 6 -6.92 -8.84 23.40
CA SER A 6 -6.49 -10.24 23.51
C SER A 6 -5.16 -10.51 22.81
N ASP A 7 -4.88 -9.88 21.67
CA ASP A 7 -3.64 -10.07 20.90
C ASP A 7 -2.38 -9.66 21.68
N LEU A 8 -2.54 -8.79 22.70
CA LEU A 8 -1.43 -8.37 23.58
C LEU A 8 -0.96 -9.48 24.52
N LEU A 9 -1.81 -10.48 24.80
CA LEU A 9 -1.49 -11.62 25.67
C LEU A 9 -0.82 -12.78 24.91
N ILE A 10 -0.85 -12.73 23.58
CA ILE A 10 -0.25 -13.76 22.73
C ILE A 10 1.22 -13.44 22.54
N ASP A 11 2.08 -14.44 22.81
CA ASP A 11 3.51 -14.36 22.53
C ASP A 11 3.75 -13.96 21.07
N VAL A 12 4.76 -13.13 20.83
CA VAL A 12 5.02 -12.56 19.49
C VAL A 12 5.19 -13.67 18.44
N ALA A 13 5.79 -14.80 18.80
CA ALA A 13 6.00 -15.92 17.89
C ALA A 13 4.72 -16.72 17.57
N GLN A 14 3.65 -16.50 18.33
CA GLN A 14 2.37 -17.20 18.20
C GLN A 14 1.25 -16.31 17.62
N ARG A 15 1.56 -15.07 17.22
CA ARG A 15 0.56 -14.16 16.64
C ARG A 15 0.22 -14.53 15.21
N ASP A 16 -1.07 -14.63 14.92
CA ASP A 16 -1.55 -14.86 13.55
C ASP A 16 -1.15 -13.73 12.60
N LEU A 17 -0.71 -14.11 11.39
CA LEU A 17 -0.51 -13.15 10.32
C LEU A 17 -1.86 -12.66 9.78
N TYR A 18 -2.03 -11.34 9.74
CA TYR A 18 -3.24 -10.71 9.23
C TYR A 18 -2.97 -10.03 7.89
N SER A 19 -3.85 -10.30 6.93
CA SER A 19 -3.86 -9.66 5.61
C SER A 19 -5.27 -9.14 5.30
N LYS A 20 -5.37 -7.94 4.71
CA LYS A 20 -6.64 -7.37 4.21
C LYS A 20 -7.03 -7.90 2.82
N GLY A 21 -6.31 -8.90 2.29
CA GLY A 21 -6.53 -9.48 0.97
C GLY A 21 -5.40 -9.19 -0.01
N GLY A 22 -5.63 -9.56 -1.27
CA GLY A 22 -4.68 -9.37 -2.36
C GLY A 22 -4.38 -7.90 -2.67
N ILE A 23 -3.25 -7.66 -3.32
CA ILE A 23 -2.88 -6.36 -3.86
C ILE A 23 -3.28 -6.36 -5.34
N HIS A 24 -3.93 -5.29 -5.78
CA HIS A 24 -4.32 -5.13 -7.18
C HIS A 24 -3.50 -4.01 -7.81
N ILE A 25 -2.71 -4.35 -8.84
CA ILE A 25 -1.92 -3.40 -9.61
C ILE A 25 -2.52 -3.35 -11.01
N GLU A 26 -3.07 -2.20 -11.39
CA GLU A 26 -3.66 -2.02 -12.71
C GLU A 26 -2.60 -1.81 -13.81
N LYS A 27 -3.06 -1.61 -15.05
CA LYS A 27 -2.18 -1.49 -16.23
C LYS A 27 -1.28 -0.24 -16.13
N ASN A 28 -0.05 -0.37 -16.63
CA ASN A 28 0.93 0.71 -16.77
C ASN A 28 1.31 1.42 -15.45
N VAL A 29 1.22 0.72 -14.33
CA VAL A 29 1.70 1.26 -13.05
C VAL A 29 3.22 1.15 -12.99
N TRP A 30 3.88 2.23 -12.58
CA TRP A 30 5.32 2.22 -12.28
C TRP A 30 5.54 2.24 -10.78
N ILE A 31 6.25 1.24 -10.25
CA ILE A 31 6.61 1.13 -8.84
C ILE A 31 8.09 1.41 -8.67
N GLY A 32 8.42 2.45 -7.91
CA GLY A 32 9.79 2.79 -7.54
C GLY A 32 10.41 1.74 -6.62
N GLU A 33 11.74 1.63 -6.68
CA GLU A 33 12.51 0.71 -5.85
C GLU A 33 12.24 0.88 -4.35
N GLY A 34 12.15 -0.22 -3.61
CA GLY A 34 11.94 -0.21 -2.16
C GLY A 34 10.54 0.21 -1.70
N ALA A 35 9.60 0.45 -2.63
CA ALA A 35 8.21 0.71 -2.25
C ALA A 35 7.56 -0.52 -1.62
N CYS A 36 6.81 -0.30 -0.54
CA CYS A 36 6.07 -1.31 0.19
C CYS A 36 4.57 -1.05 0.03
N ILE A 37 3.82 -2.03 -0.49
CA ILE A 37 2.38 -1.93 -0.74
C ILE A 37 1.64 -2.78 0.29
N MET A 38 0.73 -2.17 1.04
CA MET A 38 0.01 -2.88 2.09
C MET A 38 -1.10 -3.79 1.53
N PRO A 39 -1.41 -4.89 2.24
CA PRO A 39 -2.49 -5.78 1.84
C PRO A 39 -3.82 -5.05 1.61
N GLY A 40 -4.58 -5.51 0.61
CA GLY A 40 -5.89 -4.97 0.25
C GLY A 40 -5.86 -3.66 -0.53
N VAL A 41 -4.68 -3.13 -0.88
CA VAL A 41 -4.54 -1.89 -1.67
C VAL A 41 -4.71 -2.14 -3.17
N THR A 42 -5.38 -1.22 -3.84
CA THR A 42 -5.45 -1.11 -5.30
C THR A 42 -4.66 0.11 -5.79
N ILE A 43 -3.79 -0.09 -6.78
CA ILE A 43 -3.08 0.98 -7.49
C ILE A 43 -3.68 1.12 -8.88
N GLY A 44 -4.34 2.25 -9.11
CA GLY A 44 -5.02 2.58 -10.35
C GLY A 44 -4.08 2.75 -11.55
N ALA A 45 -4.63 2.57 -12.75
CA ALA A 45 -3.88 2.53 -14.00
C ALA A 45 -3.07 3.82 -14.26
N ASN A 46 -1.93 3.65 -14.93
CA ASN A 46 -0.99 4.73 -15.29
C ASN A 46 -0.44 5.54 -14.11
N SER A 47 -0.52 5.02 -12.89
CA SER A 47 0.01 5.70 -11.71
C SER A 47 1.47 5.35 -11.42
N VAL A 48 2.18 6.29 -10.79
CA VAL A 48 3.60 6.15 -10.41
C VAL A 48 3.71 6.18 -8.88
N ILE A 49 4.35 5.18 -8.31
CA ILE A 49 4.70 5.12 -6.89
C ILE A 49 6.18 5.49 -6.73
N GLY A 50 6.48 6.50 -5.93
CA GLY A 50 7.86 6.90 -5.65
C GLY A 50 8.65 5.83 -4.88
N ALA A 51 9.97 5.84 -5.02
CA ALA A 51 10.86 4.94 -4.28
C ALA A 51 10.69 5.04 -2.76
N ASN A 52 10.90 3.93 -2.05
CA ASN A 52 10.76 3.81 -0.58
C ASN A 52 9.40 4.26 0.00
N SER A 53 8.34 4.30 -0.82
CA SER A 53 7.00 4.69 -0.35
C SER A 53 6.31 3.54 0.39
N VAL A 54 5.48 3.86 1.39
CA VAL A 54 4.63 2.88 2.10
C VAL A 54 3.17 3.17 1.77
N VAL A 55 2.60 2.37 0.86
CA VAL A 55 1.24 2.54 0.35
C VAL A 55 0.23 1.87 1.28
N THR A 56 -0.48 2.68 2.07
CA THR A 56 -1.44 2.21 3.09
C THR A 56 -2.90 2.34 2.66
N LYS A 57 -3.17 2.97 1.52
CA LYS A 57 -4.49 3.26 0.96
C LYS A 57 -4.44 3.18 -0.56
N ASP A 58 -5.59 2.96 -1.18
CA ASP A 58 -5.74 2.93 -2.64
C ASP A 58 -5.21 4.20 -3.30
N ILE A 59 -4.57 4.02 -4.44
CA ILE A 59 -4.06 5.10 -5.28
C ILE A 59 -4.94 5.20 -6.51
N PRO A 60 -5.56 6.36 -6.79
CA PRO A 60 -6.37 6.54 -7.99
C PRO A 60 -5.51 6.45 -9.26
N GLN A 61 -6.17 6.22 -10.41
CA GLN A 61 -5.53 6.25 -11.72
C GLN A 61 -4.91 7.61 -12.05
N ASN A 62 -3.93 7.62 -12.96
CA ASN A 62 -3.27 8.81 -13.51
C ASN A 62 -2.68 9.72 -12.41
N CYS A 63 -2.01 9.15 -11.42
CA CYS A 63 -1.45 9.90 -10.30
C CYS A 63 0.00 9.54 -10.01
N ILE A 64 0.77 10.51 -9.52
CA ILE A 64 2.07 10.29 -8.91
C ILE A 64 1.86 10.34 -7.40
N ALA A 65 2.22 9.28 -6.68
CA ALA A 65 2.09 9.17 -5.23
C ALA A 65 3.43 8.74 -4.60
N ALA A 66 3.79 9.32 -3.45
CA ALA A 66 4.97 8.87 -2.71
C ALA A 66 4.88 9.18 -1.20
N GLY A 67 5.85 8.65 -0.44
CA GLY A 67 6.06 8.95 0.98
C GLY A 67 5.64 7.84 1.94
N VAL A 68 5.75 8.14 3.24
CA VAL A 68 5.42 7.23 4.36
C VAL A 68 4.59 8.00 5.41
N PRO A 69 3.25 7.88 5.42
CA PRO A 69 2.42 7.10 4.49
C PRO A 69 2.37 7.74 3.10
N CYS A 70 2.25 6.91 2.06
CA CYS A 70 2.17 7.33 0.67
C CYS A 70 0.91 8.18 0.43
N LYS A 71 1.08 9.32 -0.25
CA LYS A 71 0.00 10.24 -0.61
C LYS A 71 0.15 10.64 -2.07
N VAL A 72 -0.98 10.94 -2.72
CA VAL A 72 -0.97 11.55 -4.06
C VAL A 72 -0.30 12.92 -3.99
N ILE A 73 0.76 13.09 -4.77
CA ILE A 73 1.52 14.34 -4.89
C ILE A 73 1.00 15.16 -6.06
N ARG A 74 0.67 14.50 -7.17
CA ARG A 74 0.27 15.15 -8.41
C ARG A 74 -0.64 14.23 -9.24
N LYS A 75 -1.59 14.82 -9.98
CA LYS A 75 -2.32 14.16 -11.07
C LYS A 75 -1.56 14.30 -12.39
N ILE A 76 -1.58 13.24 -13.19
CA ILE A 76 -1.02 13.19 -14.54
C ILE A 76 -2.12 13.63 -15.49
N ASP A 77 -1.88 14.73 -16.19
CA ASP A 77 -2.73 15.19 -17.29
C ASP A 77 -2.06 14.80 -18.61
N TYR A 78 -2.86 14.36 -19.58
CA TYR A 78 -2.42 13.96 -20.93
C TYR A 78 -2.83 15.01 -21.95
#